data_AF-A0A2K3KGA9-F1
#
_entry.id   AF-A0A2K3KGA9-F1
#
_cell.length_a   1.000
_cell.length_b   1.000
_cell.length_c   1.000
_cell.angle_alpha   90.00
_cell.angle_beta   90.00
_cell.angle_gamma   90.00
#
_symmetry.space_group_name_H-M   'P 1'
#
loop_
_entity.id
_entity.type
_entity.pdbx_description
1 polymer ?
#
loop_
_entity_poly.entity_id
_entity_poly.type
_entity_poly.pdbx_seq_one_letter_code
_entity_poly.pdbx_strand_id
1 'polypeptide(L)'
;MLLNPGFSSLLPLRGAKSPLLLLAQVAWLPQSTCDSIDKMARNFLWKGTSNMGIHLVGWDKITKPKKLGGLGIRKAREANTSLLGKLVWNIHKNSDTLWVQVIKHKYLKEELLLTIKKKPGSVTWNAIMKALLALKDGFQFRLGDGKSSFWYTDWSGIGNLANHVLYVDIHDIEIRVRDVFIDG
;
A
#
# COMPACT_ATOMS: atom_id res chain seq x y z
N MET A 1 -2.77 -34.65 -12.34
CA MET A 1 -3.96 -33.86 -11.93
C MET A 1 -4.29 -32.92 -13.07
N LEU A 2 -5.24 -33.32 -13.92
CA LEU A 2 -5.51 -32.72 -15.22
C LEU A 2 -6.27 -31.40 -15.04
N LEU A 3 -5.63 -30.30 -15.44
CA LEU A 3 -6.26 -28.98 -15.51
C LEU A 3 -7.30 -29.00 -16.62
N ASN A 4 -8.51 -28.53 -16.30
CA ASN A 4 -9.68 -28.50 -17.17
C ASN A 4 -9.40 -27.64 -18.44
N PRO A 5 -9.72 -28.10 -19.67
CA PRO A 5 -9.41 -27.40 -20.92
C PRO A 5 -10.16 -26.08 -21.16
N GLY A 6 -11.12 -25.71 -20.30
CA GLY A 6 -11.86 -24.45 -20.38
C GLY A 6 -11.06 -23.18 -20.01
N PHE A 7 -9.79 -23.31 -19.61
CA PHE A 7 -8.95 -22.18 -19.23
C PHE A 7 -8.30 -21.46 -20.43
N SER A 8 -8.30 -22.07 -21.62
CA SER A 8 -7.67 -21.50 -22.81
C SER A 8 -8.49 -20.40 -23.51
N SER A 9 -9.79 -20.27 -23.21
CA SER A 9 -10.67 -19.29 -23.89
C SER A 9 -10.98 -18.02 -23.07
N LEU A 10 -10.59 -17.96 -21.79
CA LEU A 10 -10.88 -16.84 -20.90
C LEU A 10 -9.65 -16.10 -20.38
N LEU A 11 -8.45 -16.59 -20.68
CA LEU A 11 -7.25 -15.78 -20.57
C LEU A 11 -7.14 -14.95 -21.85
N PRO A 12 -7.02 -13.60 -21.77
CA PRO A 12 -6.56 -12.85 -22.94
C PRO A 12 -5.24 -13.48 -23.37
N LEU A 13 -5.18 -13.81 -24.66
CA LEU A 13 -4.04 -14.35 -25.39
C LEU A 13 -2.72 -13.97 -24.69
N ARG A 14 -1.94 -15.00 -24.32
CA ARG A 14 -0.59 -14.92 -23.72
C ARG A 14 0.15 -13.66 -24.22
N GLY A 15 0.06 -12.57 -23.46
CA GLY A 15 0.69 -11.28 -23.80
C GLY A 15 -0.14 -10.04 -23.49
N ALA A 16 -1.47 -10.08 -23.59
CA ALA A 16 -2.32 -8.92 -23.35
C ALA A 16 -2.74 -8.84 -21.86
N LYS A 17 -2.13 -7.93 -21.10
CA LYS A 17 -2.59 -7.61 -19.74
C LYS A 17 -4.03 -7.06 -19.84
N SER A 18 -4.99 -7.68 -19.17
CA SER A 18 -6.37 -7.21 -19.21
C SER A 18 -6.45 -5.74 -18.73
N PRO A 19 -7.29 -4.89 -19.34
CA PRO A 19 -7.38 -3.48 -18.96
C PRO A 19 -7.66 -3.26 -17.47
N LEU A 20 -8.43 -4.17 -16.86
CA LEU A 20 -8.73 -4.15 -15.43
C LEU A 20 -7.48 -4.38 -14.56
N LEU A 21 -6.58 -5.27 -14.97
CA LEU A 21 -5.33 -5.52 -14.24
C LEU A 21 -4.37 -4.33 -14.33
N LEU A 22 -4.38 -3.60 -15.44
CA LEU A 22 -3.61 -2.36 -15.59
C LEU A 22 -4.17 -1.26 -14.69
N LEU A 23 -5.49 -1.06 -14.68
CA LEU A 23 -6.14 -0.09 -13.82
C LEU A 23 -5.93 -0.39 -12.33
N ALA A 24 -5.96 -1.66 -11.92
CA ALA A 24 -5.71 -2.07 -10.54
C ALA A 24 -4.31 -1.70 -10.00
N GLN A 25 -3.34 -1.45 -10.89
CA GLN A 25 -1.98 -1.06 -10.50
C GLN A 25 -1.84 0.43 -10.20
N VAL A 26 -2.71 1.27 -10.75
CA VAL A 26 -2.57 2.74 -10.71
C VAL A 26 -3.81 3.47 -10.21
N ALA A 27 -4.93 2.78 -10.03
CA ALA A 27 -6.19 3.37 -9.57
C ALA A 27 -6.77 2.62 -8.37
N TRP A 28 -7.48 3.36 -7.53
CA TRP A 28 -8.26 2.79 -6.43
C TRP A 28 -9.58 2.26 -7.00
N LEU A 29 -9.75 0.94 -7.03
CA LEU A 29 -10.94 0.34 -7.63
C LEU A 29 -12.18 0.61 -6.78
N PRO A 30 -13.36 0.86 -7.40
CA PRO A 30 -14.63 0.85 -6.68
C PRO A 30 -14.87 -0.48 -5.97
N GLN A 31 -15.59 -0.45 -4.85
CA GLN A 31 -15.84 -1.67 -4.07
C GLN A 31 -16.62 -2.71 -4.88
N SER A 32 -17.59 -2.29 -5.67
CA SER A 32 -18.37 -3.16 -6.57
C SER A 32 -17.49 -3.93 -7.57
N THR A 33 -16.43 -3.31 -8.08
CA THR A 33 -15.46 -3.98 -8.95
C THR A 33 -14.66 -5.04 -8.20
N CYS A 34 -14.20 -4.73 -6.99
CA CYS A 34 -13.53 -5.71 -6.12
C CYS A 34 -14.46 -6.90 -5.80
N ASP A 35 -15.71 -6.62 -5.47
CA ASP A 35 -16.71 -7.65 -5.14
C ASP A 35 -17.02 -8.53 -6.35
N SER A 36 -17.02 -7.94 -7.56
CA SER A 36 -17.19 -8.66 -8.82
C SER A 36 -16.01 -9.59 -9.13
N ILE A 37 -14.79 -9.14 -8.86
CA ILE A 37 -13.57 -9.96 -8.99
C ILE A 37 -13.60 -11.12 -7.98
N ASP A 38 -13.94 -10.84 -6.72
CA ASP A 38 -14.06 -11.87 -5.68
C ASP A 38 -15.20 -12.85 -6.01
N LYS A 39 -16.32 -12.38 -6.58
CA LYS A 39 -17.39 -13.25 -7.09
C LYS A 39 -16.91 -14.15 -8.22
N MET A 40 -16.15 -13.63 -9.17
CA MET A 40 -15.57 -14.41 -10.27
C MET A 40 -14.61 -15.48 -9.73
N ALA A 41 -13.73 -15.13 -8.79
CA ALA A 41 -12.82 -16.06 -8.13
C ALA A 41 -13.59 -17.16 -7.35
N ARG A 42 -14.66 -16.80 -6.63
CA ARG A 42 -15.54 -17.76 -5.95
C ARG A 42 -16.24 -18.70 -6.92
N ASN A 43 -16.78 -18.18 -8.02
CA ASN A 43 -17.44 -18.99 -9.03
C ASN A 43 -16.43 -19.95 -9.68
N PHE A 44 -15.21 -19.49 -9.96
CA PHE A 44 -14.17 -20.36 -10.48
C PHE A 44 -13.86 -21.54 -9.53
N LEU A 45 -13.75 -21.28 -8.23
CA LEU A 45 -13.46 -22.33 -7.26
C LEU A 45 -14.60 -23.34 -7.07
N TRP A 46 -15.85 -22.86 -7.01
CA TRP A 46 -16.98 -23.67 -6.54
C TRP A 46 -17.96 -24.09 -7.62
N LYS A 47 -18.06 -23.34 -8.72
CA LYS A 47 -19.06 -23.57 -9.78
C LYS A 47 -18.44 -24.19 -11.04
N GLY A 48 -17.16 -23.93 -11.32
CA GLY A 48 -16.54 -24.45 -12.54
C GLY A 48 -17.30 -24.00 -13.79
N THR A 49 -17.53 -24.91 -14.74
CA THR A 49 -18.27 -24.62 -16.00
C THR A 49 -19.79 -24.75 -15.85
N SER A 50 -20.27 -25.36 -14.75
CA SER A 50 -21.70 -25.44 -14.48
C SER A 50 -22.13 -24.26 -13.61
N ASN A 51 -23.37 -23.77 -13.77
CA ASN A 51 -23.89 -22.71 -12.91
C ASN A 51 -24.32 -23.23 -11.51
N MET A 52 -24.10 -24.53 -11.24
CA MET A 52 -24.57 -25.26 -10.07
C MET A 52 -23.38 -25.64 -9.18
N GLY A 53 -23.04 -24.75 -8.24
CA GLY A 53 -22.02 -25.01 -7.24
C GLY A 53 -22.38 -24.36 -5.91
N ILE A 54 -22.33 -25.16 -4.83
CA ILE A 54 -22.61 -24.72 -3.46
C ILE A 54 -21.33 -24.12 -2.88
N HIS A 55 -21.44 -22.93 -2.27
CA HIS A 55 -20.33 -22.32 -1.55
C HIS A 55 -20.16 -23.00 -0.18
N LEU A 56 -19.35 -24.06 -0.13
CA LEU A 56 -19.17 -24.88 1.07
C LEU A 56 -18.43 -24.16 2.21
N VAL A 57 -17.64 -23.14 1.89
CA VAL A 57 -16.84 -22.40 2.87
C VAL A 57 -16.96 -20.89 2.60
N GLY A 58 -17.16 -20.11 3.66
CA GLY A 58 -17.21 -18.65 3.59
C GLY A 58 -15.93 -18.04 3.03
N TRP A 59 -16.07 -16.98 2.21
CA TRP A 59 -14.96 -16.36 1.49
C TRP A 59 -13.84 -15.88 2.43
N ASP A 60 -14.20 -15.30 3.58
CA ASP A 60 -13.25 -14.82 4.58
C ASP A 60 -12.35 -15.91 5.16
N LYS A 61 -12.85 -17.16 5.24
CA LYS A 61 -12.06 -18.30 5.72
C LYS A 61 -11.10 -18.78 4.64
N ILE A 62 -11.55 -18.78 3.39
CA ILE A 62 -10.74 -19.19 2.22
C ILE A 62 -9.59 -18.20 1.98
N THR A 63 -9.85 -16.90 2.13
CA THR A 63 -8.85 -15.86 1.82
C THR A 63 -7.75 -15.71 2.87
N LYS A 64 -7.80 -16.50 3.96
CA LYS A 64 -6.73 -16.51 4.96
C LYS A 64 -5.44 -17.09 4.36
N PRO A 65 -4.27 -16.70 4.90
CA PRO A 65 -3.00 -17.36 4.62
C PRO A 65 -3.08 -18.88 4.85
N LYS A 66 -2.32 -19.67 4.09
CA LYS A 66 -2.25 -21.14 4.25
C LYS A 66 -1.89 -21.56 5.68
N LYS A 67 -1.00 -20.78 6.33
CA LYS A 67 -0.61 -20.98 7.75
C LYS A 67 -1.78 -20.86 8.73
N LEU A 68 -2.84 -20.14 8.35
CA LEU A 68 -4.06 -19.93 9.16
C LEU A 68 -5.25 -20.76 8.63
N GLY A 69 -4.98 -21.82 7.85
CA GLY A 69 -6.00 -22.75 7.35
C GLY A 69 -6.83 -22.27 6.16
N GLY A 70 -6.41 -21.21 5.46
CA GLY A 70 -7.01 -20.77 4.20
C GLY A 70 -6.30 -21.31 2.95
N LEU A 71 -6.77 -20.92 1.77
CA LEU A 71 -6.14 -21.30 0.48
C LEU A 71 -5.00 -20.36 0.07
N GLY A 72 -4.82 -19.23 0.77
CA GLY A 72 -3.83 -18.20 0.41
C GLY A 72 -4.25 -17.32 -0.78
N ILE A 73 -5.54 -17.29 -1.10
CA ILE A 73 -6.12 -16.37 -2.08
C ILE A 73 -6.33 -15.02 -1.40
N ARG A 74 -5.92 -13.91 -2.01
CA ARG A 74 -6.15 -12.58 -1.45
C ARG A 74 -7.46 -11.99 -1.97
N LYS A 75 -8.17 -11.24 -1.14
CA LYS A 75 -9.33 -10.46 -1.58
C LYS A 75 -8.89 -9.40 -2.59
N ALA A 76 -9.74 -9.08 -3.55
CA ALA A 76 -9.43 -8.10 -4.59
C ALA A 76 -9.08 -6.71 -4.02
N ARG A 77 -9.76 -6.26 -2.95
CA ARG A 77 -9.45 -5.01 -2.26
C ARG A 77 -8.03 -5.01 -1.68
N GLU A 78 -7.66 -6.07 -0.97
CA GLU A 78 -6.32 -6.21 -0.37
C GLU A 78 -5.24 -6.29 -1.45
N ALA A 79 -5.51 -7.00 -2.55
CA ALA A 79 -4.62 -7.05 -3.71
C ALA A 79 -4.43 -5.65 -4.33
N ASN A 80 -5.51 -4.90 -4.57
CA ASN A 80 -5.43 -3.52 -5.09
C ASN A 80 -4.66 -2.59 -4.13
N THR A 81 -4.94 -2.65 -2.82
CA THR A 81 -4.18 -1.88 -1.83
C THR A 81 -2.70 -2.25 -1.84
N SER A 82 -2.35 -3.53 -1.95
CA SER A 82 -0.95 -3.97 -2.00
C SER A 82 -0.21 -3.49 -3.26
N LEU A 83 -0.89 -3.48 -4.41
CA LEU A 83 -0.34 -2.98 -5.68
C LEU A 83 -0.08 -1.47 -5.59
N LEU A 84 -1.03 -0.71 -5.05
CA LEU A 84 -0.84 0.72 -4.80
C LEU A 84 0.22 0.97 -3.71
N GLY A 85 0.32 0.09 -2.72
CA GLY A 85 1.37 0.09 -1.70
C GLY A 85 2.77 -0.03 -2.29
N LYS A 86 2.94 -0.77 -3.40
CA LYS A 86 4.20 -0.77 -4.15
C LYS A 86 4.56 0.61 -4.71
N LEU A 87 3.57 1.38 -5.17
CA LEU A 87 3.79 2.75 -5.63
C LEU A 87 4.18 3.67 -4.46
N VAL A 88 3.46 3.56 -3.34
CA VAL A 88 3.81 4.27 -2.09
C VAL A 88 5.25 3.98 -1.70
N TRP A 89 5.64 2.70 -1.69
CA TRP A 89 6.98 2.26 -1.34
C TRP A 89 8.05 2.81 -2.29
N ASN A 90 7.79 2.84 -3.59
CA ASN A 90 8.72 3.39 -4.58
C ASN A 90 8.94 4.90 -4.38
N ILE A 91 7.89 5.65 -4.00
CA ILE A 91 8.01 7.06 -3.67
C ILE A 91 8.82 7.22 -2.38
N HIS A 92 8.51 6.43 -1.35
CA HIS A 92 9.19 6.47 -0.06
C HIS A 92 10.70 6.13 -0.17
N LYS A 93 11.05 5.09 -0.94
CA LYS A 93 12.45 4.71 -1.22
C LYS A 93 13.19 5.67 -2.14
N ASN A 94 12.54 6.75 -2.58
CA ASN A 94 13.13 7.71 -3.50
C ASN A 94 13.68 7.08 -4.78
N SER A 95 12.96 6.13 -5.39
CA SER A 95 13.44 5.46 -6.61
C SER A 95 13.68 6.44 -7.77
N ASP A 96 14.77 6.25 -8.52
CA ASP A 96 15.19 7.09 -9.67
C ASP A 96 14.29 6.97 -10.92
N THR A 97 13.11 6.38 -10.78
CA THR A 97 12.14 6.31 -11.88
C THR A 97 11.52 7.68 -12.15
N LEU A 98 11.40 8.05 -13.43
CA LEU A 98 10.85 9.34 -13.88
C LEU A 98 9.48 9.68 -13.25
N TRP A 99 8.56 8.71 -13.18
CA TRP A 99 7.23 8.96 -12.62
C TRP A 99 7.29 9.32 -11.12
N VAL A 100 8.23 8.76 -10.35
CA VAL A 100 8.45 9.12 -8.94
C VAL A 100 8.97 10.55 -8.85
N GLN A 101 9.92 10.92 -9.69
CA GLN A 101 10.46 12.29 -9.73
C GLN A 101 9.36 13.31 -10.04
N VAL A 102 8.51 13.05 -11.04
CA VAL A 102 7.37 13.92 -11.39
C VAL A 102 6.39 14.05 -10.22
N ILE A 103 6.02 12.94 -9.58
CA ILE A 103 5.10 12.96 -8.43
C ILE A 103 5.70 13.75 -7.26
N LYS A 104 6.99 13.57 -6.96
CA LYS A 104 7.67 14.30 -5.90
C LYS A 104 7.67 15.81 -6.13
N HIS A 105 8.11 16.25 -7.31
CA HIS A 105 8.17 17.68 -7.63
C HIS A 105 6.77 18.31 -7.65
N LYS A 106 5.76 17.58 -8.14
CA LYS A 106 4.39 18.09 -8.23
C LYS A 106 3.66 18.12 -6.88
N TYR A 107 3.83 17.09 -6.04
CA TYR A 107 3.00 16.89 -4.85
C TYR A 107 3.75 16.92 -3.51
N LEU A 108 4.97 16.37 -3.44
CA LEU A 108 5.72 16.26 -2.18
C LEU A 108 6.44 17.57 -1.82
N LYS A 109 7.03 18.30 -2.79
CA LYS A 109 7.82 19.54 -2.54
C LYS A 109 8.76 19.43 -1.32
N GLU A 110 9.50 18.32 -1.22
CA GLU A 110 10.43 17.98 -0.12
C GLU A 110 9.78 17.57 1.23
N GLU A 111 8.46 17.59 1.36
CA GLU A 111 7.78 17.06 2.55
C GLU A 111 7.82 15.52 2.60
N LEU A 112 7.83 14.97 3.82
CA LEU A 112 7.71 13.54 4.06
C LEU A 112 6.33 13.04 3.60
N LEU A 113 6.33 11.93 2.85
CA LEU A 113 5.11 11.33 2.29
C LEU A 113 4.01 11.06 3.34
N LEU A 114 4.40 10.68 4.56
CA LEU A 114 3.49 10.36 5.67
C LEU A 114 2.84 11.60 6.31
N THR A 115 3.43 12.78 6.13
CA THR A 115 3.03 14.03 6.79
C THR A 115 2.17 14.93 5.87
N ILE A 116 2.14 14.62 4.57
CA ILE A 116 1.44 15.45 3.58
C ILE A 116 -0.08 15.41 3.78
N LYS A 117 -0.67 16.61 3.84
CA LYS A 117 -2.12 16.79 3.77
C LYS A 117 -2.63 16.48 2.35
N LYS A 118 -3.73 15.73 2.27
CA LYS A 118 -4.35 15.32 0.99
C LYS A 118 -4.67 16.54 0.12
N LYS A 119 -3.91 16.72 -0.96
CA LYS A 119 -4.20 17.66 -2.04
C LYS A 119 -4.96 16.93 -3.17
N PRO A 120 -6.02 17.52 -3.75
CA PRO A 120 -6.67 16.93 -4.92
C PRO A 120 -5.67 16.85 -6.07
N GLY A 121 -5.62 15.69 -6.73
CA GLY A 121 -4.67 15.45 -7.82
C GLY A 121 -5.19 14.48 -8.85
N SER A 122 -4.27 13.87 -9.60
CA SER A 122 -4.58 12.84 -10.58
C SER A 122 -5.27 11.64 -9.93
N VAL A 123 -5.97 10.83 -10.74
CA VAL A 123 -6.58 9.58 -10.27
C VAL A 123 -5.55 8.70 -9.55
N THR A 124 -4.34 8.61 -10.09
CA THR A 124 -3.22 7.87 -9.51
C THR A 124 -2.76 8.45 -8.18
N TRP A 125 -2.61 9.78 -8.08
CA TRP A 125 -2.23 10.41 -6.82
C TRP A 125 -3.28 10.18 -5.72
N ASN A 126 -4.56 10.35 -6.06
CA ASN A 126 -5.65 10.10 -5.12
C ASN A 126 -5.69 8.62 -4.69
N ALA A 127 -5.37 7.69 -5.59
CA ALA A 127 -5.27 6.27 -5.28
C ALA A 127 -4.10 5.96 -4.35
N ILE A 128 -2.92 6.55 -4.60
CA ILE A 128 -1.73 6.45 -3.75
C ILE A 128 -2.05 6.98 -2.35
N MET A 129 -2.69 8.15 -2.23
CA MET A 129 -3.06 8.71 -0.93
C MET A 129 -4.06 7.84 -0.17
N LYS A 130 -5.05 7.23 -0.86
CA LYS A 130 -5.97 6.27 -0.23
C LYS A 130 -5.24 5.02 0.27
N ALA A 131 -4.33 4.48 -0.55
CA ALA A 131 -3.52 3.33 -0.15
C ALA A 131 -2.58 3.67 1.00
N LEU A 132 -1.98 4.86 1.01
CA LEU A 132 -1.15 5.33 2.10
C LEU A 132 -1.93 5.38 3.42
N LEU A 133 -3.15 5.93 3.41
CA LEU A 133 -4.01 5.95 4.60
C LEU A 133 -4.36 4.53 5.07
N ALA A 134 -4.68 3.63 4.14
CA ALA A 134 -4.99 2.23 4.47
C ALA A 134 -3.77 1.45 4.98
N LEU A 135 -2.56 1.87 4.63
CA LEU A 135 -1.31 1.26 5.07
C LEU A 135 -0.66 2.00 6.24
N LYS A 136 -1.22 3.12 6.69
CA LYS A 136 -0.61 4.00 7.69
C LYS A 136 -0.28 3.26 8.98
N ASP A 137 -1.18 2.39 9.44
CA ASP A 137 -0.99 1.57 10.64
C ASP A 137 0.14 0.53 10.49
N GLY A 138 0.49 0.17 9.25
CA GLY A 138 1.59 -0.74 8.95
C GLY A 138 2.94 -0.04 8.79
N PHE A 139 2.97 1.29 8.72
CA PHE A 139 4.22 2.07 8.70
C PHE A 139 4.57 2.49 10.11
N GLN A 140 5.75 2.07 10.57
CA GLN A 140 6.36 2.59 11.78
C GLN A 140 7.52 3.48 11.39
N PHE A 141 7.59 4.66 12.02
CA PHE A 141 8.78 5.48 11.93
C PHE A 141 9.93 4.70 12.55
N ARG A 142 10.99 4.49 11.78
CA ARG A 142 12.26 4.00 12.31
C ARG A 142 13.29 5.09 12.15
N LEU A 143 13.94 5.39 13.25
CA LEU A 143 15.12 6.21 13.25
C LEU A 143 16.20 5.51 12.42
N GLY A 144 16.62 6.19 11.35
CA GLY A 144 17.66 5.69 10.46
C GLY A 144 19.03 5.96 11.04
N ASP A 145 19.80 6.81 10.36
CA ASP A 145 21.16 7.18 10.76
C ASP A 145 21.24 8.21 11.90
N GLY A 146 20.09 8.56 12.49
CA GLY A 146 19.95 9.52 13.58
C GLY A 146 20.49 10.92 13.27
N LYS A 147 20.68 11.29 12.00
CA LYS A 147 21.16 12.63 11.62
C LYS A 147 20.10 13.72 11.70
N SER A 148 18.84 13.33 11.86
CA SER A 148 17.73 14.26 12.08
C SER A 148 17.94 15.08 13.35
N SER A 149 17.42 16.32 13.35
CA SER A 149 17.45 17.17 14.54
C SER A 149 16.60 16.55 15.64
N PHE A 150 17.13 16.54 16.86
CA PHE A 150 16.41 16.04 18.03
C PHE A 150 15.15 16.85 18.35
N TRP A 151 15.20 18.17 18.16
CA TRP A 151 14.12 19.09 18.54
C TRP A 151 13.11 19.35 17.43
N TYR A 152 13.58 19.51 16.20
CA TYR A 152 12.79 20.04 15.08
C TYR A 152 12.35 18.99 14.06
N THR A 153 12.68 17.71 14.29
CA THR A 153 12.15 16.60 13.50
C THR A 153 11.21 15.75 14.36
N ASP A 154 10.05 15.38 13.80
CA ASP A 154 9.12 14.45 14.44
C ASP A 154 9.63 13.01 14.30
N TRP A 155 10.65 12.67 15.10
CA TRP A 155 11.24 11.34 15.13
C TRP A 155 10.58 10.43 16.19
N SER A 156 9.89 11.00 17.18
CA SER A 156 9.22 10.27 18.26
C SER A 156 7.77 9.89 17.92
N GLY A 157 7.19 10.47 16.86
CA GLY A 157 5.80 10.26 16.47
C GLY A 157 4.78 11.08 17.28
N ILE A 158 5.26 11.94 18.19
CA ILE A 158 4.46 12.84 19.04
C ILE A 158 4.51 14.28 18.49
N GLY A 159 5.10 14.50 17.32
CA GLY A 159 5.41 15.82 16.77
C GLY A 159 6.81 16.28 17.17
N ASN A 160 7.15 17.51 16.75
CA ASN A 160 8.41 18.13 17.15
C ASN A 160 8.50 18.29 18.66
N LEU A 161 9.56 17.75 19.27
CA LEU A 161 9.83 17.89 20.70
C LEU A 161 9.92 19.36 21.12
N ALA A 162 10.42 20.23 20.24
CA ALA A 162 10.47 21.67 20.49
C ALA A 162 9.11 22.29 20.88
N ASN A 163 8.00 21.72 20.41
CA ASN A 163 6.66 22.22 20.74
C ASN A 163 6.14 21.74 22.10
N HIS A 164 6.81 20.75 22.71
CA HIS A 164 6.45 20.18 24.01
C HIS A 164 7.27 20.77 25.16
N VAL A 165 8.25 21.62 24.88
CA VAL A 165 9.09 22.31 25.88
C VAL A 165 8.89 23.81 25.76
N LEU A 166 8.98 24.52 26.90
CA LEU A 166 8.80 25.98 26.94
C LEU A 166 9.89 26.74 26.16
N TYR A 167 11.11 26.21 26.16
CA TYR A 167 12.24 26.72 25.39
C TYR A 167 13.23 25.59 25.12
N VAL A 168 14.00 25.73 24.04
CA VAL A 168 15.15 24.88 23.70
C VAL A 168 16.41 25.70 23.99
N ASP A 169 17.37 25.14 24.74
CA ASP A 169 18.64 25.81 25.00
C ASP A 169 19.39 26.05 23.69
N ILE A 170 20.03 27.22 23.55
CA ILE A 170 20.76 27.62 22.34
C ILE A 170 21.88 26.63 22.04
N HIS A 171 22.50 26.06 23.08
CA HIS A 171 23.56 25.05 22.93
C HIS A 171 23.04 23.71 22.42
N ASP A 172 21.75 23.44 22.59
CA ASP A 172 21.12 22.15 22.27
C ASP A 172 20.45 22.14 20.89
N ILE A 173 20.41 23.27 20.19
CA ILE A 173 19.76 23.43 18.87
C ILE A 173 20.33 22.45 17.84
N GLU A 174 21.64 22.21 17.88
CA GLU A 174 22.35 21.37 16.91
C GLU A 174 22.34 19.88 17.27
N ILE A 175 21.78 19.51 18.43
CA ILE A 175 21.73 18.12 18.88
C ILE A 175 20.95 17.28 17.87
N ARG A 176 21.57 16.17 17.47
CA ARG A 176 20.95 15.17 16.59
C ARG A 176 20.48 14.00 17.42
N VAL A 177 19.52 13.26 16.88
CA VAL A 177 18.96 12.13 17.61
C VAL A 177 20.02 11.08 17.94
N ARG A 178 21.00 10.86 17.06
CA ARG A 178 22.12 9.94 17.31
C ARG A 178 23.03 10.32 18.49
N ASP A 179 23.02 11.58 18.91
CA ASP A 179 23.90 12.06 19.98
C ASP A 179 23.29 11.78 21.38
N VAL A 180 21.98 11.55 21.43
CA VAL A 180 21.21 11.32 22.66
C VAL A 180 20.61 9.91 22.71
N PHE A 181 20.25 9.36 21.55
CA PHE A 181 19.57 8.09 21.42
C PHE A 181 20.59 7.00 21.04
N ILE A 182 20.98 6.20 22.03
CA ILE A 182 21.78 5.00 21.84
C ILE A 182 20.79 3.84 21.74
N ASP A 183 20.66 3.22 20.56
CA ASP A 183 19.89 1.99 20.39
C ASP A 183 20.48 0.93 21.34
N GLY A 184 19.69 0.50 22.33
CA GLY A 184 20.04 -0.57 23.27
C GLY A 184 19.95 -1.94 22.64
#